data_AF-A0A350WLR7-F1
#
_entry.id   AF-A0A350WLR7-F1
#
_cell.length_a   1.000
_cell.length_b   1.000
_cell.length_c   1.000
_cell.angle_alpha   90.00
_cell.angle_beta   90.00
_cell.angle_gamma   90.00
#
_symmetry.space_group_name_H-M   'P 1'
#
loop_
_entity.id
_entity.type
_entity.pdbx_description
1 polymer ?
#
loop_
_entity_poly.entity_id
_entity_poly.type
_entity_poly.pdbx_seq_one_letter_code
_entity_poly.pdbx_strand_id
1 'polypeptide(L)' 'MTDTLPFEESTAPASPGVPHSREAEEAVVGAVLINPEVYYDIAQFLTGDDFYIHRNKWIWEAFVRLHEQRIPVDLLT' A
#
# COMPACT_ATOMS: atom_id res chain seq x y z
N MET A 1 21.94 18.42 18.14
CA MET A 1 20.47 18.34 18.09
C MET A 1 20.13 17.44 16.93
N THR A 2 20.12 16.13 17.18
CA THR A 2 19.62 15.14 16.22
C THR A 2 18.23 14.79 16.70
N ASP A 3 17.25 15.48 16.14
CA ASP A 3 15.83 15.21 16.40
C ASP A 3 15.45 13.97 15.56
N THR A 4 15.91 12.81 16.03
CA THR A 4 15.43 11.52 15.55
C THR A 4 14.03 11.35 16.13
N LEU A 5 13.02 11.78 15.37
CA LEU A 5 11.63 11.44 15.67
C LEU A 5 11.54 9.90 15.72
N PRO A 6 11.15 9.30 16.85
CA PRO A 6 10.81 7.89 16.87
C PRO A 6 9.68 7.72 15.86
N PHE A 7 9.84 6.76 14.94
CA PHE A 7 8.74 6.24 14.15
C PHE A 7 7.65 5.86 15.14
N GLU A 8 6.59 6.68 15.23
CA GLU A 8 5.43 6.36 16.04
C GLU A 8 4.86 5.07 15.46
N GLU A 9 5.19 3.97 16.12
CA GLU A 9 4.56 2.68 15.94
C GLU A 9 3.13 2.85 16.43
N SER A 10 2.29 3.41 15.56
CA SER A 10 0.86 3.56 15.78
C SER A 10 0.27 2.17 15.81
N THR A 11 0.41 1.52 16.96
CA THR A 11 -0.33 0.32 17.34
C THR A 11 -1.78 0.77 17.51
N ALA A 12 -2.47 0.95 16.39
CA ALA A 12 -3.92 1.07 16.39
C ALA A 12 -4.47 -0.15 17.15
N PRO A 13 -5.47 0.02 18.02
CA PRO A 13 -5.97 -1.08 18.82
C PRO A 13 -6.46 -2.17 17.87
N ALA A 14 -5.86 -3.36 17.97
CA ALA A 14 -6.33 -4.54 17.27
C ALA A 14 -7.77 -4.77 17.69
N SER A 15 -8.72 -4.31 16.86
CA SER A 15 -10.09 -4.77 16.94
C SER A 15 -10.05 -6.30 16.84
N PRO A 16 -10.87 -7.04 17.59
CA PRO A 16 -10.91 -8.51 17.53
C PRO A 16 -11.56 -9.00 16.22
N GLY A 17 -11.11 -8.48 15.09
CA GLY A 17 -11.66 -8.66 13.75
C GLY A 17 -10.51 -8.79 12.76
N VAL A 18 -10.54 -9.91 12.03
CA VAL A 18 -9.70 -10.29 10.87
C VAL A 18 -8.17 -10.14 11.07
N PRO A 19 -7.41 -11.25 11.05
CA PRO A 19 -5.96 -11.20 11.02
C PRO A 19 -5.46 -10.32 9.85
N HIS A 20 -4.65 -9.33 10.17
CA HIS A 20 -4.04 -8.42 9.19
C HIS A 20 -2.58 -8.15 9.57
N SER A 21 -1.76 -7.76 8.60
CA SER A 21 -0.37 -7.35 8.81
C SER A 21 -0.11 -6.02 8.13
N ARG A 22 0.15 -4.99 8.95
CA ARG A 22 0.51 -3.64 8.46
C ARG A 22 1.75 -3.69 7.59
N GLU A 23 2.79 -4.37 8.06
CA GLU A 23 4.09 -4.47 7.39
C GLU A 23 3.95 -5.12 6.01
N ALA A 24 3.11 -6.15 5.90
CA ALA A 24 2.85 -6.80 4.63
C ALA A 24 2.14 -5.87 3.64
N GLU A 25 1.10 -5.14 4.08
CA GLU A 25 0.40 -4.19 3.22
C GLU A 25 1.30 -3.04 2.75
N GLU A 26 2.10 -2.48 3.65
CA GLU A 26 3.06 -1.42 3.32
C GLU A 26 4.15 -1.93 2.37
N ALA A 27 4.64 -3.16 2.56
CA ALA A 27 5.62 -3.78 1.69
C ALA A 27 5.07 -4.02 0.28
N VAL A 28 3.81 -4.43 0.14
CA VAL A 28 3.16 -4.64 -1.18
C VAL A 28 3.07 -3.32 -1.95
N VAL A 29 2.56 -2.27 -1.30
CA VAL A 29 2.46 -0.94 -1.92
C VAL A 29 3.84 -0.40 -2.27
N GLY A 30 4.81 -0.55 -1.36
CA GLY A 30 6.19 -0.13 -1.59
C GLY A 30 6.86 -0.88 -2.75
N ALA A 31 6.60 -2.18 -2.90
CA ALA A 31 7.14 -2.98 -3.99
C ALA A 31 6.66 -2.48 -5.36
N VAL A 32 5.38 -2.11 -5.49
CA VAL A 32 4.84 -1.52 -6.73
C VAL A 32 5.47 -0.16 -7.02
N LEU A 33 5.69 0.68 -6.00
CA LEU A 33 6.37 1.98 -6.20
C LEU A 33 7.83 1.83 -6.63
N ILE A 34 8.54 0.79 -6.16
CA ILE A 34 9.93 0.51 -6.52
C ILE A 34 10.02 -0.09 -7.92
N ASN A 35 9.13 -1.02 -8.25
CA ASN A 35 9.06 -1.67 -9.55
C ASN A 35 7.59 -1.77 -10.00
N PRO A 36 7.12 -0.79 -10.80
CA PRO A 36 5.74 -0.74 -11.27
C PRO A 36 5.27 -1.98 -12.02
N GLU A 37 6.19 -2.72 -12.66
CA GLU A 37 5.85 -3.95 -13.39
C GLU A 37 5.31 -5.05 -12.47
N VAL A 38 5.66 -5.04 -11.17
CA VAL A 38 5.15 -5.99 -10.19
C VAL A 38 3.64 -5.87 -10.01
N TYR A 39 3.05 -4.70 -10.33
CA TYR A 39 1.61 -4.50 -10.30
C TYR A 39 0.87 -5.53 -11.17
N TYR A 40 1.37 -5.85 -12.36
CA TYR A 40 0.70 -6.76 -13.29
C TYR A 40 0.53 -8.17 -12.75
N ASP A 41 1.49 -8.64 -11.95
CA ASP A 41 1.45 -9.95 -11.32
C ASP A 41 0.50 -9.97 -10.12
N ILE A 42 0.56 -8.93 -9.27
CA ILE A 42 -0.21 -8.87 -8.02
C ILE A 42 -1.68 -8.54 -8.27
N ALA A 43 -1.97 -7.65 -9.23
CA ALA A 43 -3.34 -7.23 -9.55
C ALA A 43 -4.22 -8.37 -10.12
N GLN A 44 -3.64 -9.53 -10.43
CA GLN A 44 -4.39 -10.72 -10.82
C GLN A 44 -5.25 -11.30 -9.68
N PHE A 45 -4.86 -11.05 -8.43
CA PHE A 45 -5.54 -11.63 -7.26
C PHE A 45 -5.75 -10.64 -6.11
N LEU A 46 -5.00 -9.54 -6.05
CA LEU A 46 -5.15 -8.53 -5.00
C LEU A 46 -6.05 -7.38 -5.47
N THR A 47 -7.04 -7.06 -4.65
CA THR A 47 -7.96 -5.94 -4.84
C THR A 47 -7.82 -4.91 -3.72
N GLY A 48 -8.35 -3.70 -3.93
CA GLY A 48 -8.34 -2.66 -2.89
C GLY A 48 -9.09 -3.07 -1.62
N ASP A 49 -10.09 -3.94 -1.74
CA ASP A 49 -10.88 -4.42 -0.60
C ASP A 49 -10.15 -5.43 0.29
N ASP A 50 -9.03 -6.01 -0.18
CA ASP A 50 -8.20 -6.94 0.59
C ASP A 50 -7.30 -6.23 1.61
N PHE A 51 -7.15 -4.90 1.49
CA PHE A 51 -6.39 -4.09 2.44
C PHE A 51 -7.24 -3.77 3.67
N TYR A 52 -6.71 -4.07 4.85
CA TYR A 52 -7.34 -3.69 6.11
C TYR A 52 -7.09 -2.22 6.43
N ILE A 53 -5.90 -1.70 6.13
CA ILE A 53 -5.56 -0.30 6.35
C ILE A 53 -6.10 0.55 5.20
N HIS A 54 -7.09 1.39 5.52
CA HIS A 54 -7.80 2.22 4.53
C HIS A 54 -6.87 3.11 3.70
N ARG A 55 -5.78 3.62 4.30
CA ARG A 55 -4.76 4.38 3.58
C ARG A 55 -4.12 3.55 2.46
N ASN A 56 -3.78 2.29 2.73
CA ASN A 56 -3.12 1.43 1.76
C ASN A 56 -4.09 1.04 0.63
N LYS A 57 -5.37 0.81 0.98
CA LYS A 57 -6.45 0.67 0.00
C LYS A 57 -6.49 1.85 -0.99
N TRP A 58 -6.48 3.09 -0.50
CA TRP A 58 -6.53 4.26 -1.38
C TRP A 58 -5.34 4.36 -2.32
N ILE A 59 -4.15 3.97 -1.86
CA ILE A 59 -2.96 3.93 -2.70
C ILE A 59 -3.12 2.85 -3.78
N TRP A 60 -3.60 1.67 -3.42
CA TRP A 60 -3.88 0.60 -4.38
C TRP A 60 -4.90 1.03 -5.44
N GLU A 61 -5.99 1.68 -5.04
CA GLU A 61 -6.99 2.23 -5.97
C GLU A 61 -6.41 3.31 -6.89
N ALA A 62 -5.40 4.07 -6.43
CA ALA A 62 -4.67 5.00 -7.30
C ALA A 62 -3.86 4.25 -8.36
N PHE A 63 -3.16 3.17 -8.00
CA PHE A 63 -2.45 2.33 -8.98
C PHE A 63 -3.40 1.77 -10.03
N VAL A 64 -4.57 1.26 -9.62
CA VAL A 64 -5.60 0.77 -10.54
C VAL A 64 -6.00 1.87 -11.52
N ARG A 65 -6.31 3.08 -11.04
CA ARG A 65 -6.71 4.21 -11.89
C ARG A 65 -5.61 4.64 -12.86
N LEU A 66 -4.37 4.76 -12.39
CA LEU A 66 -3.22 5.11 -13.24
C LEU A 66 -3.01 4.06 -14.34
N HIS A 67 -3.07 2.79 -13.97
CA HIS A 67 -2.96 1.68 -14.90
C HIS A 67 -4.09 1.68 -15.95
N GLU A 68 -5.35 1.87 -15.54
CA GLU A 68 -6.50 2.01 -16.46
C GLU A 68 -6.32 3.17 -17.45
N GLN A 69 -5.72 4.27 -16.99
CA GLN A 69 -5.40 5.44 -17.80
C GLN A 69 -4.11 5.28 -18.63
N ARG A 70 -3.39 4.16 -18.48
CA ARG A 70 -2.08 3.90 -19.08
C ARG A 70 -1.04 4.98 -18.72
N ILE A 71 -1.15 5.52 -17.51
CA ILE A 71 -0.18 6.44 -16.92
C ILE A 71 0.78 5.59 -16.07
N PRO A 72 2.11 5.81 -16.17
CA PRO A 72 3.06 5.09 -15.33
C PRO A 72 2.78 5.35 -13.85
N VAL A 73 2.98 4.33 -13.02
CA VAL A 73 2.96 4.49 -11.56
C VAL A 73 4.33 4.96 -11.12
N ASP A 74 4.44 6.21 -10.69
CA ASP A 74 5.65 6.76 -10.07
C ASP A 74 5.33 7.74 -8.93
N LEU A 75 6.35 8.37 -8.34
CA LEU A 75 6.20 9.30 -7.21
C LEU A 75 5.69 10.70 -7.61
N LEU A 76 5.69 11.03 -8.90
CA LEU A 76 5.30 12.34 -9.43
C LEU A 76 3.88 12.36 -9.99
N THR A 77 3.44 11.24 -10.57
CA THR A 77 2.10 11.05 -11.15
C THR A 77 1.02 10.89 -10.09
#